data_AF-A0A9C9GEE8-F1
#
_entry.id   AF-A0A9C9GEE8-F1
#
_cell.length_a   1.000
_cell.length_b   1.000
_cell.length_c   1.000
_cell.angle_alpha   90.00
_cell.angle_beta   90.00
_cell.angle_gamma   90.00
#
_symmetry.space_group_name_H-M   'P 1'
#
loop_
_entity.id
_entity.type
_entity.pdbx_description
1 polymer ?
#
loop_
_entity_poly.entity_id
_entity_poly.type
_entity_poly.pdbx_seq_one_letter_code
_entity_poly.pdbx_strand_id
1 'polypeptide(L)'
;DESHVISAVELFKNPAAAREAKKVLVIGGGDVGCETAYFLACEKDKEVTVVEMLPYFMKESCTANRGHILHSLEQVGVRLWNCARVKQIDRKTVTVTRNISKSVPNPYTTWQPVLPDNVKNPLERPIRVEEKDEIAEADLVVLACGFTPDDSLFEKCAAEKAAPQVIHIGDCFSVGGVFEAVKAGYLTGRSI
;
A
#
# COMPACT_ATOMS: atom_id res chain seq x y z
N ASP A 1 -17.12 -0.12 -16.87
CA ASP A 1 -16.46 -1.43 -16.88
C ASP A 1 -15.20 -1.39 -16.03
N GLU A 2 -15.34 -1.64 -14.74
CA GLU A 2 -14.26 -1.66 -13.74
C GLU A 2 -13.82 -3.10 -13.38
N SER A 3 -14.20 -4.09 -14.19
CA SER A 3 -14.03 -5.52 -13.87
C SER A 3 -12.58 -5.99 -13.72
N HIS A 4 -11.60 -5.15 -14.10
CA HIS A 4 -10.16 -5.41 -13.98
C HIS A 4 -9.49 -4.59 -12.89
N VAL A 5 -10.26 -3.92 -12.03
CA VAL A 5 -9.75 -3.19 -10.85
C VAL A 5 -10.32 -3.84 -9.59
N ILE A 6 -9.47 -4.13 -8.61
CA ILE A 6 -9.87 -4.77 -7.35
C ILE A 6 -9.11 -4.17 -6.17
N SER A 7 -9.73 -4.09 -5.00
CA SER A 7 -8.99 -3.74 -3.79
C SER A 7 -8.09 -4.90 -3.33
N ALA A 8 -6.97 -4.60 -2.66
CA ALA A 8 -6.11 -5.63 -2.08
C ALA A 8 -6.88 -6.55 -1.12
N VAL A 9 -7.80 -6.00 -0.33
CA VAL A 9 -8.64 -6.77 0.60
C VAL A 9 -9.56 -7.76 -0.12
N GLU A 10 -10.23 -7.33 -1.19
CA GLU A 10 -11.08 -8.23 -1.97
C GLU A 10 -10.27 -9.31 -2.69
N LEU A 11 -9.07 -8.96 -3.18
CA LEU A 11 -8.15 -9.93 -3.77
C LEU A 11 -7.75 -11.01 -2.75
N PHE A 12 -7.41 -10.64 -1.51
CA PHE A 12 -7.10 -11.62 -0.48
C PHE A 12 -8.30 -12.49 -0.08
N LYS A 13 -9.51 -11.91 -0.06
CA LYS A 13 -10.76 -12.67 0.17
C LYS A 13 -11.09 -13.62 -0.99
N ASN A 14 -10.74 -13.26 -2.22
CA ASN A 14 -10.98 -14.06 -3.42
C ASN A 14 -9.75 -14.10 -4.35
N PRO A 15 -8.72 -14.92 -4.03
CA PRO A 15 -7.51 -15.01 -4.84
C PRO A 15 -7.75 -15.49 -6.28
N ALA A 16 -8.88 -16.15 -6.55
CA ALA A 16 -9.23 -16.60 -7.90
C ALA A 16 -9.46 -15.43 -8.87
N ALA A 17 -9.71 -14.21 -8.37
CA ALA A 17 -9.84 -13.01 -9.19
C ALA A 17 -8.56 -12.71 -10.01
N ALA A 18 -7.38 -13.11 -9.52
CA ALA A 18 -6.12 -12.94 -10.26
C ALA A 18 -5.77 -14.11 -11.19
N ARG A 19 -6.62 -15.14 -11.30
CA ARG A 19 -6.30 -16.37 -12.03
C ARG A 19 -5.92 -16.12 -13.49
N GLU A 20 -6.76 -15.37 -14.20
CA GLU A 20 -6.64 -15.10 -15.64
C GLU A 20 -5.66 -13.95 -15.95
N ALA A 21 -5.29 -13.15 -14.96
CA ALA A 21 -4.35 -12.05 -15.14
C ALA A 21 -2.91 -12.59 -15.27
N LYS A 22 -2.10 -12.05 -16.19
CA LYS A 22 -0.66 -12.34 -16.27
C LYS A 22 0.16 -11.17 -15.74
N LYS A 23 -0.20 -9.96 -16.15
CA LYS A 23 0.42 -8.70 -15.71
C LYS A 23 -0.47 -8.02 -14.69
N VAL A 24 0.08 -7.76 -13.51
CA VAL A 24 -0.65 -7.11 -12.42
C VAL A 24 0.05 -5.82 -12.01
N LEU A 25 -0.71 -4.73 -11.94
CA LEU A 25 -0.22 -3.45 -11.44
C LEU A 25 -0.81 -3.17 -10.07
N VAL A 26 0.03 -3.04 -9.05
CA VAL A 26 -0.37 -2.70 -7.68
C VAL A 26 -0.16 -1.21 -7.45
N ILE A 27 -1.19 -0.49 -7.02
CA ILE A 27 -1.14 0.94 -6.72
C ILE A 27 -1.08 1.13 -5.20
N GLY A 28 0.03 1.69 -4.73
CA GLY A 28 0.39 1.81 -3.32
C GLY A 28 1.51 0.84 -2.98
N GLY A 29 2.60 1.38 -2.45
CA GLY A 29 3.82 0.68 -2.05
C GLY A 29 4.05 0.70 -0.54
N GLY A 30 3.00 0.88 0.26
CA GLY A 30 3.00 0.57 1.69
C GLY A 30 3.01 -0.93 1.96
N ASP A 31 2.83 -1.32 3.22
CA ASP A 31 2.93 -2.72 3.65
C ASP A 31 1.99 -3.64 2.85
N VAL A 32 0.70 -3.29 2.81
CA VAL A 32 -0.33 -4.04 2.06
C VAL A 32 0.05 -4.18 0.58
N GLY A 33 0.55 -3.13 -0.05
CA GLY A 33 0.90 -3.13 -1.46
C GLY A 33 2.09 -4.04 -1.77
N CYS A 34 3.15 -3.96 -0.97
CA CYS A 34 4.33 -4.81 -1.14
C CYS A 34 4.05 -6.28 -0.80
N GLU A 35 3.26 -6.57 0.23
CA GLU A 35 2.84 -7.95 0.55
C GLU A 35 1.92 -8.52 -0.52
N THR A 36 1.00 -7.73 -1.06
CA THR A 36 0.16 -8.13 -2.19
C THR A 36 1.01 -8.45 -3.43
N ALA A 37 2.01 -7.62 -3.71
CA ALA A 37 2.94 -7.88 -4.80
C ALA A 37 3.75 -9.16 -4.60
N TYR A 38 4.22 -9.41 -3.37
CA TYR A 38 4.94 -10.62 -3.01
C TYR A 38 4.05 -11.86 -3.19
N PHE A 39 2.82 -11.83 -2.67
CA PHE A 39 1.83 -12.89 -2.83
C PHE A 39 1.57 -13.21 -4.31
N LEU A 40 1.31 -12.18 -5.13
CA LEU A 40 1.02 -12.34 -6.55
C LEU A 40 2.22 -12.88 -7.34
N ALA A 41 3.43 -12.36 -7.08
CA ALA A 41 4.63 -12.80 -7.78
C ALA A 41 5.04 -14.22 -7.36
N CYS A 42 5.14 -14.48 -6.06
CA CYS A 42 5.70 -15.72 -5.53
C CYS A 42 4.71 -16.89 -5.53
N GLU A 43 3.43 -16.64 -5.22
CA GLU A 43 2.44 -17.71 -5.05
C GLU A 43 1.50 -17.87 -6.24
N LYS A 44 1.37 -16.83 -7.09
CA LYS A 44 0.46 -16.82 -8.24
C LYS A 44 1.17 -16.71 -9.58
N ASP A 45 2.50 -16.66 -9.60
CA ASP A 45 3.32 -16.60 -10.82
C ASP A 45 2.93 -15.45 -11.75
N LYS A 46 2.77 -14.25 -11.18
CA LYS A 46 2.34 -13.04 -11.90
C LYS A 46 3.50 -12.09 -12.15
N GLU A 47 3.47 -11.40 -13.30
CA GLU A 47 4.38 -10.29 -13.58
C GLU A 47 3.85 -9.04 -12.87
N VAL A 48 4.49 -8.64 -11.78
CA VAL A 48 3.99 -7.56 -10.92
C VAL A 48 4.80 -6.28 -11.10
N THR A 49 4.09 -5.14 -11.16
CA THR A 49 4.66 -3.79 -11.04
C THR A 49 3.96 -3.05 -9.90
N VAL A 50 4.72 -2.47 -8.98
CA VAL A 50 4.19 -1.69 -7.86
C VAL A 50 4.49 -0.22 -8.09
N VAL A 51 3.46 0.62 -8.00
CA VAL A 51 3.54 2.07 -8.17
C VAL A 51 3.32 2.74 -6.82
N GLU A 52 4.30 3.54 -6.39
CA GLU A 52 4.29 4.32 -5.14
C GLU A 52 4.55 5.80 -5.43
N MET A 53 3.70 6.67 -4.91
CA MET A 53 3.80 8.11 -5.12
C MET A 53 4.92 8.75 -4.29
N LEU A 54 5.27 8.13 -3.16
CA LEU A 54 6.31 8.59 -2.25
C LEU A 54 7.71 8.12 -2.68
N PRO A 55 8.78 8.73 -2.13
CA PRO A 55 10.15 8.32 -2.46
C PRO A 55 10.55 6.94 -1.95
N TYR A 56 9.89 6.42 -0.91
CA TYR A 56 10.28 5.19 -0.24
C TYR A 56 9.09 4.23 -0.13
N PHE A 57 9.29 3.00 -0.61
CA PHE A 57 8.39 1.89 -0.32
C PHE A 57 8.44 1.51 1.16
N MET A 58 7.30 1.05 1.69
CA MET A 58 7.13 0.57 3.06
C MET A 58 7.73 1.53 4.09
N LYS A 59 7.47 2.84 3.92
CA LYS A 59 8.05 3.93 4.74
C LYS A 59 7.83 3.73 6.25
N GLU A 60 6.64 3.26 6.62
CA GLU A 60 6.22 3.10 8.02
C GLU A 60 6.64 1.74 8.62
N SER A 61 7.17 0.83 7.80
CA SER A 61 7.63 -0.48 8.25
C SER A 61 8.97 -0.41 8.95
N CYS A 62 9.20 -1.36 9.87
CA CYS A 62 10.52 -1.49 10.48
C CYS A 62 11.57 -1.88 9.43
N THR A 63 12.81 -1.42 9.62
CA THR A 63 13.91 -1.59 8.66
C THR A 63 14.15 -3.06 8.28
N ALA A 64 14.01 -3.99 9.24
CA ALA A 64 14.21 -5.41 8.99
C ALA A 64 13.14 -5.99 8.05
N ASN A 65 11.85 -5.71 8.31
CA ASN A 65 10.76 -6.19 7.48
C ASN A 65 10.79 -5.56 6.09
N ARG A 66 10.97 -4.24 6.03
CA ARG A 66 11.16 -3.49 4.78
C ARG A 66 12.30 -4.08 3.96
N GLY A 67 13.45 -4.31 4.60
CA GLY A 67 14.61 -4.83 3.90
C GLY A 67 14.39 -6.24 3.37
N HIS A 68 13.74 -7.11 4.14
CA HIS A 68 13.39 -8.46 3.72
C HIS A 68 12.42 -8.46 2.53
N ILE A 69 11.29 -7.76 2.64
CA ILE A 69 10.25 -7.76 1.60
C ILE A 69 10.78 -7.16 0.29
N LEU A 70 11.45 -6.01 0.34
CA LEU A 70 11.99 -5.38 -0.87
C LEU A 70 13.07 -6.23 -1.55
N HIS A 71 13.91 -6.91 -0.78
CA HIS A 71 14.90 -7.83 -1.34
C HIS A 71 14.23 -9.05 -1.99
N SER A 72 13.21 -9.62 -1.35
CA SER A 72 12.43 -10.72 -1.92
C SER A 72 11.75 -10.32 -3.23
N LEU A 73 11.15 -9.13 -3.29
CA LEU A 73 10.54 -8.57 -4.50
C LEU A 73 11.56 -8.38 -5.63
N GLU A 74 12.77 -7.92 -5.30
CA GLU A 74 13.89 -7.82 -6.25
C GLU A 74 14.26 -9.19 -6.84
N GLN A 75 14.42 -10.22 -5.99
CA GLN A 75 14.83 -11.56 -6.42
C GLN A 75 13.85 -12.21 -7.41
N VAL A 76 12.54 -11.94 -7.25
CA VAL A 76 11.51 -12.47 -8.15
C VAL A 76 11.18 -11.53 -9.32
N GLY A 77 11.92 -10.41 -9.46
CA GLY A 77 11.80 -9.52 -10.61
C GLY A 77 10.61 -8.56 -10.57
N VAL A 78 10.01 -8.29 -9.40
CA VAL A 78 8.96 -7.27 -9.27
C VAL A 78 9.52 -5.89 -9.58
N ARG A 79 8.84 -5.15 -10.46
CA ARG A 79 9.20 -3.77 -10.81
C ARG A 79 8.67 -2.80 -9.75
N LEU A 80 9.56 -2.04 -9.13
CA LEU A 80 9.21 -1.05 -8.12
C LEU A 80 9.38 0.37 -8.68
N TRP A 81 8.29 1.12 -8.79
CA TRP A 81 8.27 2.49 -9.27
C TRP A 81 7.88 3.43 -8.14
N ASN A 82 8.86 4.04 -7.48
CA ASN A 82 8.67 5.12 -6.51
C ASN A 82 8.67 6.49 -7.19
N CYS A 83 8.19 7.52 -6.49
CA CYS A 83 7.95 8.85 -7.06
C CYS A 83 7.11 8.76 -8.35
N ALA A 84 6.12 7.87 -8.36
CA ALA A 84 5.31 7.55 -9.52
C ALA A 84 3.83 7.63 -9.18
N ARG A 85 3.07 8.35 -10.01
CA ARG A 85 1.64 8.61 -9.82
C ARG A 85 0.84 8.02 -10.98
N VAL A 86 -0.16 7.22 -10.66
CA VAL A 86 -1.16 6.80 -11.65
C VAL A 86 -2.04 7.99 -12.03
N LYS A 87 -2.13 8.31 -13.33
CA LYS A 87 -2.98 9.36 -13.89
C LYS A 87 -4.34 8.82 -14.33
N GLN A 88 -4.32 7.67 -15.00
CA GLN A 88 -5.50 7.11 -15.64
C GLN A 88 -5.38 5.59 -15.74
N ILE A 89 -6.49 4.90 -15.50
CA ILE A 89 -6.64 3.46 -15.68
C ILE A 89 -7.59 3.26 -16.86
N ASP A 90 -7.07 2.69 -17.95
CA ASP A 90 -7.85 2.23 -19.09
C ASP A 90 -8.06 0.71 -19.00
N ARG A 91 -8.74 0.11 -19.98
CA ARG A 91 -9.12 -1.32 -19.97
C ARG A 91 -7.93 -2.30 -19.93
N LYS A 92 -6.78 -1.93 -20.48
CA LYS A 92 -5.58 -2.81 -20.57
C LYS A 92 -4.27 -2.10 -20.23
N THR A 93 -4.34 -0.79 -20.04
CA THR A 93 -3.18 0.08 -19.86
C THR A 93 -3.42 1.04 -18.72
N VAL A 94 -2.36 1.37 -18.01
CA VAL A 94 -2.36 2.35 -16.93
C VAL A 94 -1.32 3.40 -17.27
N THR A 95 -1.75 4.67 -17.33
CA THR A 95 -0.85 5.80 -17.55
C THR A 95 -0.27 6.21 -16.20
N VAL A 96 1.06 6.16 -16.09
CA VAL A 96 1.80 6.48 -14.86
C VAL A 96 2.78 7.61 -15.15
N THR A 97 2.72 8.69 -14.39
CA THR A 97 3.76 9.72 -14.37
C THR A 97 4.84 9.33 -13.40
N ARG A 98 6.06 9.16 -13.87
CA ARG A 98 7.20 8.77 -13.04
C ARG A 98 8.26 9.86 -13.05
N ASN A 99 8.81 10.15 -11.87
CA ASN A 99 10.05 10.93 -11.78
C ASN A 99 11.24 10.06 -12.20
N ILE A 100 11.87 10.38 -13.32
CA ILE A 100 13.01 9.68 -13.89
C ILE A 100 14.36 10.29 -13.47
N SER A 101 14.33 11.33 -12.63
CA SER A 101 15.55 11.99 -12.18
C SER A 101 16.45 11.02 -11.41
N LYS A 102 17.77 11.10 -11.64
CA LYS A 102 18.77 10.29 -10.91
C LYS A 102 18.81 10.57 -9.40
N SER A 103 18.14 11.63 -8.94
CA SER A 103 17.98 11.92 -7.51
C SER A 103 16.90 11.10 -6.82
N VAL A 104 16.05 10.39 -7.57
CA VAL A 104 15.03 9.50 -6.99
C VAL A 104 15.74 8.35 -6.25
N PRO A 105 15.36 8.06 -4.99
CA PRO A 105 15.95 6.95 -4.24
C PRO A 105 15.79 5.63 -4.99
N ASN A 106 16.81 4.79 -4.99
CA ASN A 106 16.69 3.47 -5.58
C ASN A 106 15.81 2.58 -4.67
N PRO A 107 14.64 2.12 -5.12
CA PRO A 107 13.73 1.33 -4.29
C PRO A 107 14.32 -0.02 -3.85
N TYR A 108 15.32 -0.54 -4.58
CA TYR A 108 16.03 -1.79 -4.24
C TYR A 108 17.18 -1.58 -3.23
N THR A 109 17.45 -0.34 -2.81
CA THR A 109 18.39 -0.09 -1.71
C THR A 109 17.70 -0.33 -0.36
N THR A 110 17.73 -1.59 0.08
CA THR A 110 16.99 -2.10 1.24
C THR A 110 17.55 -1.64 2.59
N TRP A 111 18.86 -1.35 2.65
CA TRP A 111 19.57 -1.01 3.88
C TRP A 111 19.45 0.46 4.32
N GLN A 112 18.87 1.33 3.49
CA GLN A 112 18.70 2.75 3.83
C GLN A 112 17.64 2.89 4.94
N PRO A 113 17.99 3.45 6.11
CA PRO A 113 17.00 3.79 7.13
C PRO A 113 16.10 4.91 6.60
N VAL A 114 14.80 4.72 6.72
CA VAL A 114 13.83 5.77 6.45
C VAL A 114 13.55 6.47 7.77
N LEU A 115 13.89 7.76 7.83
CA LEU A 115 13.67 8.53 9.04
C LEU A 115 12.19 8.91 9.16
N PRO A 116 11.64 8.96 10.38
CA PRO A 116 10.34 9.55 10.63
C PRO A 116 10.28 11.00 10.15
N ASP A 117 9.10 11.47 9.76
CA ASP A 117 8.91 12.84 9.23
C ASP A 117 9.32 13.94 10.22
N ASN A 118 9.29 13.66 11.52
CA ASN A 118 9.73 14.58 12.57
C ASN A 118 11.26 14.62 12.76
N VAL A 119 12.03 13.77 12.09
CA VAL A 119 13.50 13.70 12.16
C VAL A 119 14.09 14.19 10.84
N LYS A 120 14.53 15.45 10.81
CA LYS A 120 15.16 16.04 9.63
C LYS A 120 16.55 15.45 9.39
N ASN A 121 16.79 14.97 8.16
CA ASN A 121 18.12 14.54 7.73
C ASN A 121 18.86 15.70 7.04
N PRO A 122 19.89 16.32 7.66
CA PRO A 122 20.65 17.40 7.03
C PRO A 122 21.48 16.97 5.82
N LEU A 123 21.68 15.65 5.62
CA LEU A 123 22.44 15.07 4.52
C LEU A 123 21.55 14.56 3.38
N GLU A 124 20.22 14.65 3.51
CA GLU A 124 19.30 14.21 2.46
C GLU A 124 19.43 15.10 1.23
N ARG A 125 19.64 14.46 0.08
CA ARG A 125 19.73 15.16 -1.20
C ARG A 125 18.30 15.47 -1.65
N PRO A 126 18.02 16.71 -2.11
CA PRO A 126 16.70 17.04 -2.62
C PRO A 126 16.42 16.23 -3.90
N ILE A 127 15.19 15.70 -4.00
CA ILE A 127 14.72 15.02 -5.19
C ILE A 127 14.36 16.08 -6.22
N ARG A 128 15.10 16.11 -7.34
CA ARG A 128 14.78 16.93 -8.50
C ARG A 128 13.59 16.34 -9.22
N VAL A 129 12.77 17.20 -9.81
CA VAL A 129 11.58 16.80 -10.57
C VAL A 129 11.95 16.71 -12.04
N GLU A 130 11.91 15.50 -12.58
CA GLU A 130 12.04 15.22 -14.01
C GLU A 130 10.99 14.16 -14.35
N GLU A 131 9.78 14.61 -14.68
CA GLU A 131 8.64 13.72 -14.86
C GLU A 131 8.49 13.26 -16.31
N LYS A 132 8.16 11.98 -16.47
CA LYS A 132 7.84 11.38 -17.75
C LYS A 132 6.61 10.49 -17.59
N ASP A 133 5.70 10.57 -18.56
CA ASP A 133 4.57 9.65 -18.64
C ASP A 133 5.03 8.34 -19.28
N GLU A 134 4.73 7.24 -18.61
CA GLU A 134 4.97 5.87 -19.06
C GLU A 134 3.65 5.10 -19.04
N ILE A 135 3.50 4.19 -20.00
CA ILE A 135 2.31 3.34 -20.12
C ILE A 135 2.69 1.95 -19.60
N ALA A 136 1.97 1.48 -18.59
CA ALA A 136 2.09 0.13 -18.07
C ALA A 136 0.94 -0.73 -18.58
N GLU A 137 1.23 -1.89 -19.15
CA GLU A 137 0.21 -2.89 -19.47
C GLU A 137 -0.17 -3.67 -18.21
N ALA A 138 -1.47 -3.80 -17.95
CA ALA A 138 -1.99 -4.53 -16.79
C ALA A 138 -3.30 -5.23 -17.16
N ASP A 139 -3.36 -6.55 -16.91
CA ASP A 139 -4.58 -7.35 -17.02
C ASP A 139 -5.46 -7.17 -15.76
N LEU A 140 -4.82 -6.85 -14.63
CA LEU A 140 -5.45 -6.57 -13.35
C LEU A 140 -4.75 -5.39 -12.67
N VAL A 141 -5.53 -4.48 -12.11
CA VAL A 141 -5.06 -3.39 -11.27
C VAL A 141 -5.53 -3.63 -9.84
N VAL A 142 -4.60 -3.61 -8.89
CA VAL A 142 -4.88 -3.82 -7.47
C VAL A 142 -4.69 -2.51 -6.71
N LEU A 143 -5.73 -2.07 -6.02
CA LEU A 143 -5.71 -0.86 -5.20
C LEU A 143 -5.28 -1.20 -3.76
N ALA A 144 -4.12 -0.65 -3.37
CA ALA A 144 -3.53 -0.75 -2.02
C ALA A 144 -3.16 0.65 -1.49
N CYS A 145 -4.03 1.64 -1.74
CA CYS A 145 -3.78 3.07 -1.45
C CYS A 145 -4.15 3.50 -0.03
N GLY A 146 -4.37 2.55 0.89
CA GLY A 146 -4.88 2.80 2.24
C GLY A 146 -6.39 2.58 2.36
N PHE A 147 -6.92 2.89 3.54
CA PHE A 147 -8.31 2.63 3.92
C PHE A 147 -8.96 3.89 4.49
N THR A 148 -10.28 3.89 4.49
CA THR A 148 -11.10 4.85 5.23
C THR A 148 -11.80 4.09 6.36
N PRO A 149 -11.86 4.63 7.58
CA PRO A 149 -12.63 4.01 8.66
C PRO A 149 -14.08 3.76 8.24
N ASP A 150 -14.64 2.61 8.61
CA ASP A 150 -16.07 2.34 8.53
C ASP A 150 -16.68 2.43 9.94
N ASP A 151 -17.22 3.60 10.26
CA ASP A 151 -17.89 3.92 11.52
C ASP A 151 -19.42 3.85 11.43
N SER A 152 -19.96 3.37 10.31
CA SER A 152 -21.39 3.40 10.02
C SER A 152 -22.25 2.66 11.05
N LEU A 153 -21.74 1.56 11.61
CA LEU A 153 -22.41 0.81 12.68
C LEU A 153 -22.37 1.57 14.01
N PHE A 154 -21.24 2.23 14.30
CA PHE A 154 -21.10 3.02 15.53
C PHE A 154 -22.09 4.19 15.53
N GLU A 155 -22.17 4.94 14.42
CA GLU A 155 -23.11 6.05 14.25
C GLU A 155 -24.57 5.62 14.43
N LYS A 156 -24.95 4.45 13.88
CA LYS A 156 -26.30 3.88 14.08
C LYS A 156 -26.57 3.55 15.54
N CYS A 157 -25.64 2.85 16.20
CA CYS A 157 -25.77 2.50 17.61
C CYS A 157 -25.87 3.75 18.52
N ALA A 158 -25.11 4.81 18.19
CA ALA A 158 -25.15 6.08 18.89
C ALA A 158 -26.50 6.79 18.68
N ALA A 159 -27.00 6.83 17.45
CA ALA A 159 -28.29 7.43 17.11
C ALA A 159 -29.47 6.71 17.80
N GLU A 160 -29.45 5.38 17.83
CA GLU A 160 -30.49 4.55 18.44
C GLU A 160 -30.37 4.43 19.97
N LYS A 161 -29.27 4.94 20.56
CA LYS A 161 -28.93 4.75 21.97
C LYS A 161 -28.98 3.27 22.36
N ALA A 162 -28.38 2.43 21.53
CA ALA A 162 -28.45 0.96 21.63
C ALA A 162 -27.98 0.40 22.98
N ALA A 163 -27.14 1.15 23.71
CA ALA A 163 -26.67 0.80 25.06
C ALA A 163 -26.35 2.08 25.86
N PRO A 164 -26.23 1.99 27.21
CA PRO A 164 -25.78 3.11 28.05
C PRO A 164 -24.40 3.65 27.66
N GLN A 165 -23.54 2.81 27.09
CA GLN A 165 -22.24 3.18 26.58
C GLN A 165 -21.98 2.42 25.27
N VAL A 166 -21.50 3.15 24.25
CA VAL A 166 -21.01 2.60 22.99
C VAL A 166 -19.61 3.17 22.78
N ILE A 167 -18.61 2.30 22.56
CA ILE A 167 -17.21 2.70 22.46
C ILE A 167 -16.69 2.36 21.06
N HIS A 168 -15.99 3.32 20.47
CA HIS A 168 -15.42 3.24 19.12
C HIS A 168 -13.91 2.96 19.23
N ILE A 169 -13.43 1.81 18.71
CA ILE A 169 -12.03 1.38 18.87
C ILE A 169 -11.48 0.71 17.61
N GLY A 170 -10.15 0.75 17.43
CA GLY A 170 -9.47 0.12 16.31
C GLY A 170 -9.68 0.84 14.98
N ASP A 171 -9.55 0.12 13.87
CA ASP A 171 -9.52 0.69 12.52
C ASP A 171 -10.85 1.35 12.11
N CYS A 172 -11.97 0.94 12.71
CA CYS A 172 -13.24 1.59 12.47
C CYS A 172 -13.30 3.01 13.05
N PHE A 173 -12.43 3.35 14.01
CA PHE A 173 -12.28 4.70 14.56
C PHE A 173 -11.14 5.46 13.88
N SER A 174 -9.96 4.85 13.81
CA SER A 174 -8.78 5.42 13.18
C SER A 174 -7.97 4.29 12.57
N VAL A 175 -7.83 4.28 11.24
CA VAL A 175 -7.04 3.29 10.52
C VAL A 175 -5.61 3.28 11.06
N GLY A 176 -5.13 2.10 11.42
CA GLY A 176 -3.78 1.89 11.92
C GLY A 176 -3.27 0.49 11.60
N GLY A 177 -2.16 0.12 12.24
CA GLY A 177 -1.67 -1.25 12.20
C GLY A 177 -2.37 -2.12 13.24
N VAL A 178 -2.05 -3.42 13.18
CA VAL A 178 -2.53 -4.41 14.15
C VAL A 178 -2.14 -4.03 15.58
N PHE A 179 -0.97 -3.41 15.76
CA PHE A 179 -0.50 -2.96 17.07
C PHE A 179 -1.44 -1.92 17.69
N GLU A 180 -1.83 -0.91 16.91
CA GLU A 180 -2.77 0.15 17.33
C GLU A 180 -4.14 -0.44 17.67
N ALA A 181 -4.65 -1.34 16.83
CA ALA A 181 -5.94 -2.01 17.05
C ALA A 181 -5.95 -2.83 18.35
N VAL A 182 -4.92 -3.64 18.58
CA VAL A 182 -4.78 -4.44 19.81
C VAL A 182 -4.63 -3.55 21.04
N LYS A 183 -3.83 -2.50 20.94
CA LYS A 183 -3.62 -1.53 22.04
C LYS A 183 -4.91 -0.79 22.39
N ALA A 184 -5.69 -0.38 21.39
CA ALA A 184 -6.98 0.26 21.59
C ALA A 184 -7.95 -0.65 22.36
N GLY A 185 -8.04 -1.93 21.97
CA GLY A 185 -8.85 -2.92 22.69
C GLY A 185 -8.38 -3.15 24.13
N TYR A 186 -7.07 -3.32 24.34
CA TYR A 186 -6.50 -3.52 25.68
C TYR A 186 -6.74 -2.34 26.61
N LEU A 187 -6.48 -1.10 26.15
CA LEU A 187 -6.67 0.10 26.97
C LEU A 187 -8.14 0.31 27.32
N THR A 188 -9.02 0.12 26.34
CA THR A 188 -10.47 0.23 26.53
C THR A 188 -10.97 -0.80 27.53
N GLY A 189 -10.59 -2.08 27.37
CA GLY A 189 -10.99 -3.15 28.29
C GLY A 189 -10.47 -2.99 29.71
N ARG A 190 -9.41 -2.19 29.93
CA ARG A 190 -8.94 -1.82 31.27
C ARG A 190 -9.67 -0.64 31.90
N SER A 191 -10.34 0.16 31.08
CA SER A 191 -11.01 1.40 31.49
C SER A 191 -12.51 1.23 31.76
N ILE A 192 -13.08 0.08 31.41
CA ILE A 192 -14.47 -0.32 31.69
C ILE A 192 -14.48 -1.14 32.99
#